data_AF-X0T985-F1
#
_entry.id   AF-X0T985-F1
#
_cell.length_a   1.000
_cell.length_b   1.000
_cell.length_c   1.000
_cell.angle_alpha   90.00
_cell.angle_beta   90.00
_cell.angle_gamma   90.00
#
_symmetry.space_group_name_H-M   'P 1'
#
loop_
_entity.id
_entity.type
_entity.pdbx_description
1 polymer ?
#
loop_
_entity_poly.entity_id
_entity_poly.type
_entity_poly.pdbx_seq_one_letter_code
_entity_poly.pdbx_strand_id
1 'polypeptide(L)'
;DLTATPGQTYTYDVSAYKDCGESAQCSDDGTRKAPPAAPSDCVASGDLCDRVQFCWTDNSGDETGFYIYRDAAKLDSVGVDATCYFDFTATPGVTYAYCVTAYNDCGESSQCCDNGGVVAEALTVTSPNGGENWTVGTSQNITWSFDCIDSVKIEYSTDNGSSWITEAEAVMAGPGSYSWTVPDAPSENCLVRICDA
;
A
#
# COMPACT_ATOMS: atom_id res chain seq x y z
N ASP A 1 -12.88 12.85 39.41
CA ASP A 1 -12.61 11.46 39.80
C ASP A 1 -11.60 10.86 38.82
N LEU A 2 -10.46 10.36 39.31
CA LEU A 2 -9.44 9.71 38.47
C LEU A 2 -9.65 8.19 38.34
N THR A 3 -10.60 7.63 39.10
CA THR A 3 -10.96 6.22 39.10
C THR A 3 -12.18 5.91 38.23
N ALA A 4 -12.93 6.93 37.80
CA ALA A 4 -14.03 6.81 36.87
C ALA A 4 -13.57 6.26 35.51
N THR A 5 -14.27 5.25 35.00
CA THR A 5 -14.02 4.67 33.68
C THR A 5 -14.34 5.72 32.59
N PRO A 6 -13.41 6.00 31.65
CA PRO A 6 -13.68 6.89 30.53
C PRO A 6 -14.92 6.48 29.73
N GLY A 7 -15.70 7.46 29.28
CA GLY A 7 -16.93 7.23 28.51
C GLY A 7 -18.16 6.83 29.36
N GLN A 8 -17.97 6.53 30.64
CA GLN A 8 -19.07 6.18 31.56
C GLN A 8 -19.51 7.41 32.36
N THR A 9 -20.83 7.63 32.42
CA THR A 9 -21.43 8.66 33.27
C THR A 9 -21.59 8.13 34.70
N TYR A 10 -21.15 8.93 35.66
CA TYR A 10 -21.32 8.68 37.09
C TYR A 10 -22.09 9.84 37.72
N THR A 11 -23.00 9.52 38.64
CA THR A 11 -23.64 10.51 39.50
C THR A 11 -22.80 10.69 40.76
N TYR A 12 -22.48 11.93 41.09
CA TYR A 12 -21.72 12.30 42.29
C TYR A 12 -22.64 13.00 43.28
N ASP A 13 -22.83 12.38 44.43
CA ASP A 13 -23.63 12.92 45.52
C ASP A 13 -22.76 13.56 46.60
N VAL A 14 -23.12 14.77 47.01
CA VAL A 14 -22.46 15.50 48.10
C VAL A 14 -23.48 15.86 49.18
N SER A 15 -23.21 15.47 50.41
CA SER A 15 -23.93 15.92 51.62
C SER A 15 -22.94 16.43 52.67
N ALA A 16 -23.41 17.35 53.51
CA ALA A 16 -22.68 17.79 54.70
C ALA A 16 -23.17 17.00 55.92
N TYR A 17 -22.27 16.62 56.83
CA TYR A 17 -22.63 15.93 58.06
C TYR A 17 -22.12 16.67 59.31
N LYS A 18 -22.83 16.51 60.43
CA LYS A 18 -22.43 16.90 61.79
C LYS A 18 -22.93 15.86 62.79
N ASP A 19 -22.54 15.99 64.07
CA ASP A 19 -22.97 15.09 65.17
C ASP A 19 -24.49 14.91 65.30
N CYS A 20 -25.30 15.88 64.85
CA CYS A 20 -26.75 15.84 64.93
C CYS A 20 -27.45 15.34 63.65
N GLY A 21 -26.71 14.96 62.60
CA GLY A 21 -27.26 14.36 61.38
C GLY A 21 -26.60 14.83 60.08
N GLU A 22 -27.08 14.27 58.97
CA GLU A 22 -26.65 14.59 57.60
C GLU A 22 -27.63 15.53 56.89
N SER A 23 -27.13 16.38 56.00
CA SER A 23 -27.94 17.24 55.14
C SER A 23 -28.59 16.45 54.00
N ALA A 24 -29.55 17.06 53.31
CA ALA A 24 -29.96 16.59 52.00
C ALA A 24 -28.74 16.53 51.05
N GLN A 25 -28.74 15.53 50.17
CA GLN A 25 -27.74 15.39 49.13
C GLN A 25 -28.01 16.39 48.00
N CYS A 26 -26.92 16.87 47.39
CA CYS A 26 -26.93 17.50 46.08
C CYS A 26 -26.17 16.58 45.12
N SER A 27 -26.74 16.36 43.95
CA SER A 27 -26.22 15.40 42.97
C SER A 27 -25.90 16.13 41.67
N ASP A 28 -24.79 15.75 41.03
CA ASP A 28 -24.47 16.16 39.66
C ASP A 28 -23.87 14.98 38.89
N ASP A 29 -24.08 14.95 37.58
CA ASP A 29 -23.54 13.90 36.71
C ASP A 29 -22.21 14.35 36.11
N GLY A 30 -21.25 13.44 36.03
CA GLY A 30 -19.95 13.69 35.43
C GLY A 30 -19.43 12.50 34.63
N THR A 31 -18.77 12.80 33.51
CA THR A 31 -18.17 11.81 32.61
C THR A 31 -16.73 12.17 32.32
N ARG A 32 -15.84 11.18 32.34
CA ARG A 32 -14.47 11.35 31.87
C ARG A 32 -14.43 11.12 30.36
N LYS A 33 -13.85 12.05 29.58
CA LYS A 33 -13.67 11.90 28.13
C LYS A 33 -12.81 10.65 27.83
N ALA A 34 -13.21 9.88 26.82
CA ALA A 34 -12.52 8.67 26.38
C ALA A 34 -11.64 8.94 25.15
N PRO A 35 -10.68 8.04 24.83
CA PRO A 35 -10.14 7.97 23.48
C PRO A 35 -11.25 7.80 22.43
N PRO A 36 -11.02 8.19 21.17
CA PRO A 36 -12.06 8.13 20.15
C PRO A 36 -12.52 6.69 19.84
N ALA A 37 -13.61 6.56 19.09
CA ALA A 37 -14.00 5.29 18.49
C ALA A 37 -12.92 4.80 17.50
N ALA A 38 -12.72 3.49 17.41
CA ALA A 38 -11.72 2.92 16.53
C ALA A 38 -12.17 2.99 15.05
N PRO A 39 -11.25 3.28 14.10
CA PRO A 39 -11.51 3.06 12.68
C PRO A 39 -11.90 1.61 12.38
N SER A 40 -12.61 1.38 11.29
CA SER A 40 -12.96 0.03 10.80
C SER A 40 -12.70 -0.11 9.31
N ASP A 41 -12.95 -1.31 8.78
CA ASP A 41 -12.89 -1.61 7.33
C ASP A 41 -11.56 -1.17 6.69
N CYS A 42 -10.45 -1.41 7.40
CA CYS A 42 -9.13 -1.06 6.91
C CYS A 42 -8.77 -1.91 5.69
N VAL A 43 -8.29 -1.24 4.65
CA VAL A 43 -7.86 -1.87 3.39
C VAL A 43 -6.57 -1.23 2.95
N ALA A 44 -5.52 -2.05 2.82
CA ALA A 44 -4.23 -1.67 2.27
C ALA A 44 -4.10 -2.26 0.86
N SER A 45 -3.76 -1.43 -0.13
CA SER A 45 -3.57 -1.89 -1.50
C SER A 45 -2.39 -2.85 -1.63
N GLY A 46 -2.45 -3.73 -2.63
CA GLY A 46 -1.38 -4.67 -2.98
C GLY A 46 -1.13 -4.76 -4.48
N ASP A 47 -1.69 -3.82 -5.25
CA ASP A 47 -1.81 -3.83 -6.72
C ASP A 47 -1.23 -2.56 -7.37
N LEU A 48 -0.69 -1.64 -6.58
CA LEU A 48 -0.08 -0.41 -7.04
C LEU A 48 1.45 -0.54 -7.14
N CYS A 49 2.02 0.13 -8.13
CA CYS A 49 3.45 0.04 -8.48
C CYS A 49 4.35 1.06 -7.78
N ASP A 50 3.79 2.14 -7.24
CA ASP A 50 4.54 3.29 -6.73
C ASP A 50 4.24 3.63 -5.26
N ARG A 51 3.21 3.02 -4.67
CA ARG A 51 2.74 3.33 -3.31
C ARG A 51 1.83 2.27 -2.73
N VAL A 52 1.61 2.34 -1.43
CA VAL A 52 0.46 1.70 -0.78
C VAL A 52 -0.62 2.75 -0.53
N GLN A 53 -1.83 2.50 -1.02
CA GLN A 53 -3.04 3.22 -0.61
C GLN A 53 -3.65 2.49 0.57
N PHE A 54 -3.72 3.14 1.73
CA PHE A 54 -4.31 2.58 2.94
C PHE A 54 -5.54 3.41 3.32
N CYS A 55 -6.73 2.80 3.27
CA CYS A 55 -8.01 3.47 3.55
C CYS A 55 -8.77 2.76 4.67
N TRP A 56 -9.68 3.50 5.31
CA TRP A 56 -10.48 3.03 6.44
C TRP A 56 -11.82 3.78 6.53
N THR A 57 -12.75 3.22 7.31
CA THR A 57 -13.96 3.90 7.77
C THR A 57 -13.66 4.66 9.05
N ASP A 58 -13.97 5.95 9.06
CA ASP A 58 -13.98 6.76 10.27
C ASP A 58 -15.26 6.51 11.08
N ASN A 59 -15.10 6.16 12.35
CA ASN A 59 -16.19 5.94 13.29
C ASN A 59 -16.18 6.94 14.46
N SER A 60 -15.22 7.86 14.47
CA SER A 60 -15.05 8.89 15.48
C SER A 60 -15.69 10.21 15.04
N GLY A 61 -16.06 11.03 16.03
CA GLY A 61 -16.45 12.43 15.77
C GLY A 61 -15.88 13.38 16.84
N ASP A 62 -14.89 12.89 17.59
CA ASP A 62 -14.24 13.57 18.70
C ASP A 62 -12.71 13.41 18.68
N GLU A 63 -12.20 12.92 17.55
CA GLU A 63 -10.80 12.78 17.22
C GLU A 63 -10.17 14.13 16.87
N THR A 64 -8.85 14.19 17.05
CA THR A 64 -7.97 15.26 16.59
C THR A 64 -7.27 14.85 15.30
N GLY A 65 -7.25 13.55 15.00
CA GLY A 65 -6.76 12.96 13.77
C GLY A 65 -6.52 11.47 13.93
N PHE A 66 -5.70 10.92 13.03
CA PHE A 66 -5.36 9.50 13.01
C PHE A 66 -3.85 9.31 12.95
N TYR A 67 -3.34 8.31 13.64
CA TYR A 67 -1.97 7.83 13.50
C TYR A 67 -1.93 6.62 12.59
N ILE A 68 -0.98 6.63 11.65
CA ILE A 68 -0.72 5.55 10.72
C ILE A 68 0.53 4.82 11.19
N TYR A 69 0.46 3.50 11.16
CA TYR A 69 1.54 2.60 11.54
C TYR A 69 1.89 1.68 10.38
N ARG A 70 3.17 1.34 10.25
CA ARG A 70 3.70 0.30 9.36
C ARG A 70 4.59 -0.61 10.18
N ASP A 71 4.27 -1.91 10.22
CA ASP A 71 4.93 -2.91 11.05
C ASP A 71 5.08 -2.47 12.53
N ALA A 72 3.97 -1.99 13.10
CA ALA A 72 3.86 -1.45 14.47
C ALA A 72 4.68 -0.18 14.76
N ALA A 73 5.50 0.32 13.83
CA ALA A 73 6.15 1.62 13.96
C ALA A 73 5.22 2.73 13.48
N LYS A 74 5.10 3.82 14.26
CA LYS A 74 4.34 5.01 13.83
C LYS A 74 5.02 5.61 12.60
N LEU A 75 4.31 5.62 11.49
CA LEU A 75 4.79 6.10 10.20
C LEU A 75 4.47 7.58 10.03
N ASP A 76 3.21 7.96 10.27
CA ASP A 76 2.73 9.33 10.02
C ASP A 76 1.43 9.62 10.80
N SER A 77 0.89 10.83 10.63
CA SER A 77 -0.44 11.22 11.10
C SER A 77 -1.20 12.04 10.07
N VAL A 78 -2.52 11.85 10.04
CA VAL A 78 -3.44 12.66 9.23
C VAL A 78 -4.44 13.39 10.13
N GLY A 79 -5.08 14.44 9.59
CA GLY A 79 -6.05 15.26 10.32
C GLY A 79 -7.39 14.56 10.56
N VAL A 80 -8.32 15.30 11.18
CA VAL A 80 -9.72 14.90 11.39
C VAL A 80 -10.41 14.50 10.09
N ASP A 81 -11.42 13.63 10.18
CA ASP A 81 -12.22 13.12 9.06
C ASP A 81 -11.43 12.45 7.90
N ALA A 82 -10.12 12.23 8.06
CA ALA A 82 -9.32 11.57 7.04
C ALA A 82 -9.66 10.08 6.98
N THR A 83 -9.85 9.56 5.76
CA THR A 83 -10.25 8.17 5.51
C THR A 83 -9.26 7.39 4.66
N CYS A 84 -8.17 8.03 4.22
CA CYS A 84 -7.11 7.40 3.43
C CYS A 84 -5.75 8.04 3.66
N TYR A 85 -4.70 7.25 3.47
CA TYR A 85 -3.28 7.61 3.49
C TYR A 85 -2.55 6.96 2.30
N PHE A 86 -1.49 7.62 1.79
CA PHE A 86 -0.64 7.08 0.73
C PHE A 86 0.80 6.96 1.23
N ASP A 87 1.34 5.75 1.24
CA ASP A 87 2.75 5.48 1.58
C ASP A 87 3.57 5.28 0.31
N PHE A 88 4.33 6.31 -0.08
CA PHE A 88 5.27 6.28 -1.21
C PHE A 88 6.67 5.75 -0.83
N THR A 89 6.86 5.30 0.42
CA THR A 89 8.17 4.89 0.95
C THR A 89 8.31 3.39 1.15
N ALA A 90 7.23 2.64 0.91
CA ALA A 90 7.21 1.17 0.99
C ALA A 90 8.12 0.57 -0.10
N THR A 91 8.87 -0.47 0.26
CA THR A 91 9.75 -1.15 -0.70
C THR A 91 8.93 -2.06 -1.63
N PRO A 92 9.06 -1.96 -2.97
CA PRO A 92 8.43 -2.88 -3.91
C PRO A 92 8.73 -4.35 -3.61
N GLY A 93 7.72 -5.20 -3.71
CA GLY A 93 7.79 -6.64 -3.44
C GLY A 93 7.72 -7.03 -1.97
N VAL A 94 7.60 -6.06 -1.05
CA VAL A 94 7.48 -6.33 0.38
C VAL A 94 6.05 -6.07 0.84
N THR A 95 5.49 -7.05 1.55
CA THR A 95 4.20 -6.91 2.25
C THR A 95 4.45 -6.40 3.66
N TYR A 96 3.74 -5.34 4.04
CA TYR A 96 3.76 -4.73 5.36
C TYR A 96 2.39 -4.83 6.02
N ALA A 97 2.36 -4.83 7.35
CA ALA A 97 1.13 -4.63 8.11
C ALA A 97 0.90 -3.13 8.32
N TYR A 98 -0.17 -2.60 7.72
CA TYR A 98 -0.61 -1.22 7.93
C TYR A 98 -1.70 -1.18 8.98
N CYS A 99 -1.58 -0.27 9.94
CA CYS A 99 -2.58 -0.07 10.98
C CYS A 99 -2.90 1.41 11.17
N VAL A 100 -4.13 1.71 11.57
CA VAL A 100 -4.59 3.07 11.90
C VAL A 100 -5.29 3.10 13.25
N THR A 101 -5.07 4.18 14.01
CA THR A 101 -5.79 4.51 15.24
C THR A 101 -6.31 5.94 15.16
N ALA A 102 -7.51 6.18 15.66
CA ALA A 102 -7.99 7.54 15.93
C ALA A 102 -7.40 8.05 17.25
N TYR A 103 -7.10 9.33 17.37
CA TYR A 103 -6.56 9.90 18.61
C TYR A 103 -7.19 11.23 19.00
N ASN A 104 -7.23 11.51 20.31
CA ASN A 104 -7.55 12.82 20.87
C ASN A 104 -6.69 13.08 22.12
N ASP A 105 -6.92 14.19 22.82
CA ASP A 105 -6.19 14.55 24.06
C ASP A 105 -6.24 13.49 25.16
N CYS A 106 -7.20 12.56 25.12
CA CYS A 106 -7.38 11.49 26.09
C CYS A 106 -6.69 10.17 25.71
N GLY A 107 -6.20 10.03 24.48
CA GLY A 107 -5.43 8.88 24.02
C GLY A 107 -5.79 8.40 22.62
N GLU A 108 -5.24 7.23 22.27
CA GLU A 108 -5.48 6.54 21.00
C GLU A 108 -6.55 5.45 21.19
N SER A 109 -7.35 5.21 20.15
CA SER A 109 -8.30 4.11 20.08
C SER A 109 -7.60 2.76 19.82
N SER A 110 -8.35 1.67 19.80
CA SER A 110 -7.80 0.41 19.30
C SER A 110 -7.49 0.49 17.80
N GLN A 111 -6.45 -0.20 17.36
CA GLN A 111 -6.06 -0.20 15.96
C GLN A 111 -6.96 -1.07 15.08
N CYS A 112 -7.08 -0.65 13.83
CA CYS A 112 -7.60 -1.44 12.73
C CYS A 112 -6.47 -1.60 11.69
N CYS A 113 -6.30 -2.81 11.14
CA CYS A 113 -5.13 -3.16 10.35
C CYS A 113 -5.51 -3.95 9.10
N ASP A 114 -4.67 -3.84 8.06
CA ASP A 114 -4.67 -4.72 6.89
C ASP A 114 -3.24 -4.90 6.36
N ASN A 115 -3.00 -5.96 5.60
CA ASN A 115 -1.71 -6.20 4.96
C ASN A 115 -1.72 -5.69 3.52
N GLY A 116 -0.74 -4.89 3.17
CA GLY A 116 -0.60 -4.34 1.82
C GLY A 116 0.86 -4.14 1.44
N GLY A 117 1.11 -3.70 0.21
CA GLY A 117 2.46 -3.53 -0.30
C GLY A 117 2.48 -2.92 -1.69
N VAL A 118 3.70 -2.62 -2.14
CA VAL A 118 3.94 -2.15 -3.51
C VAL A 118 4.32 -3.36 -4.36
N VAL A 119 3.75 -3.48 -5.55
CA VAL A 119 4.04 -4.59 -6.47
C VAL A 119 5.50 -4.50 -6.93
N ALA A 120 6.20 -5.63 -6.94
CA ALA A 120 7.57 -5.69 -7.48
C ALA A 120 7.55 -5.63 -9.00
N GLU A 121 8.55 -4.99 -9.58
CA GLU A 121 8.79 -5.04 -11.01
C GLU A 121 9.09 -6.48 -11.46
N ALA A 122 8.45 -6.90 -12.54
CA ALA A 122 8.70 -8.20 -13.16
C ALA A 122 8.63 -8.08 -14.68
N LEU A 123 9.49 -8.84 -15.37
CA LEU A 123 9.50 -8.89 -16.83
C LEU A 123 9.88 -10.29 -17.29
N THR A 124 9.15 -10.84 -18.26
CA THR A 124 9.45 -12.16 -18.83
C THR A 124 9.12 -12.19 -20.30
N VAL A 125 10.08 -12.62 -21.12
CA VAL A 125 9.87 -12.85 -22.55
C VAL A 125 8.99 -14.09 -22.72
N THR A 126 7.89 -13.96 -23.46
CA THR A 126 6.96 -15.06 -23.74
C THR A 126 7.10 -15.58 -25.18
N SER A 127 7.63 -14.78 -26.10
CA SER A 127 8.02 -15.20 -27.45
C SER A 127 9.08 -14.23 -28.02
N PRO A 128 10.13 -14.69 -28.72
CA PRO A 128 10.50 -16.10 -28.84
C PRO A 128 11.04 -16.60 -27.50
N ASN A 129 10.70 -17.83 -27.13
CA ASN A 129 11.13 -18.46 -25.88
C ASN A 129 11.83 -19.81 -26.08
N GLY A 130 12.08 -20.20 -27.33
CA GLY A 130 12.91 -21.34 -27.70
C GLY A 130 12.24 -22.25 -28.73
N GLY A 131 13.01 -22.62 -29.76
CA GLY A 131 12.58 -23.57 -30.80
C GLY A 131 11.86 -22.95 -32.00
N GLU A 132 11.69 -21.63 -32.03
CA GLU A 132 11.17 -20.91 -33.17
C GLU A 132 12.15 -20.95 -34.35
N ASN A 133 11.62 -21.08 -35.57
CA ASN A 133 12.37 -20.92 -36.81
C ASN A 133 11.78 -19.74 -37.57
N TRP A 134 12.43 -18.59 -37.51
CA TRP A 134 11.95 -17.36 -38.13
C TRP A 134 12.70 -17.06 -39.42
N THR A 135 11.94 -16.88 -40.50
CA THR A 135 12.49 -16.58 -41.82
C THR A 135 12.90 -15.12 -41.91
N VAL A 136 14.10 -14.85 -42.43
CA VAL A 136 14.62 -13.51 -42.71
C VAL A 136 13.60 -12.67 -43.48
N GLY A 137 13.45 -11.40 -43.09
CA GLY A 137 12.57 -10.42 -43.73
C GLY A 137 11.08 -10.60 -43.42
N THR A 138 10.69 -11.62 -42.65
CA THR A 138 9.31 -11.76 -42.18
C THR A 138 9.07 -10.91 -40.94
N SER A 139 7.84 -10.42 -40.78
CA SER A 139 7.42 -9.75 -39.54
C SER A 139 6.99 -10.78 -38.51
N GLN A 140 7.60 -10.75 -37.34
CA GLN A 140 7.32 -11.62 -36.20
C GLN A 140 7.09 -10.78 -34.96
N ASN A 141 6.32 -11.30 -34.00
CA ASN A 141 6.11 -10.61 -32.74
C ASN A 141 7.04 -11.14 -31.66
N ILE A 142 7.76 -10.23 -31.04
CA ILE A 142 8.37 -10.45 -29.73
C ILE A 142 7.30 -10.10 -28.70
N THR A 143 7.00 -11.00 -27.77
CA THR A 143 5.96 -10.81 -26.75
C THR A 143 6.53 -11.01 -25.35
N TRP A 144 5.91 -10.35 -24.37
CA TRP A 144 6.31 -10.41 -22.96
C TRP A 144 5.13 -10.27 -22.00
N SER A 145 5.34 -10.70 -20.75
CA SER A 145 4.52 -10.35 -19.60
C SER A 145 5.32 -9.44 -18.67
N PHE A 146 4.67 -8.49 -18.02
CA PHE A 146 5.33 -7.52 -17.15
C PHE A 146 4.42 -7.10 -15.99
N ASP A 147 5.04 -6.67 -14.90
CA ASP A 147 4.44 -5.98 -13.77
C ASP A 147 5.24 -4.70 -13.51
N CYS A 148 4.55 -3.57 -13.34
CA CYS A 148 5.13 -2.30 -12.91
C CYS A 148 6.31 -1.75 -13.74
N ILE A 149 6.31 -2.00 -15.05
CA ILE A 149 7.31 -1.49 -16.00
C ILE A 149 6.61 -0.65 -17.07
N ASP A 150 7.14 0.54 -17.36
CA ASP A 150 6.57 1.47 -18.34
C ASP A 150 7.07 1.20 -19.77
N SER A 151 8.37 0.89 -19.89
CA SER A 151 9.02 0.66 -21.17
C SER A 151 10.05 -0.46 -21.12
N VAL A 152 10.31 -1.04 -22.28
CA VAL A 152 11.27 -2.12 -22.44
C VAL A 152 12.26 -1.84 -23.56
N LYS A 153 13.51 -2.24 -23.32
CA LYS A 153 14.58 -2.31 -24.30
C LYS A 153 14.65 -3.72 -24.86
N ILE A 154 14.67 -3.83 -26.19
CA ILE A 154 14.68 -5.09 -26.92
C ILE A 154 16.03 -5.27 -27.60
N GLU A 155 16.67 -6.40 -27.32
CA GLU A 155 17.95 -6.76 -27.91
C GLU A 155 17.92 -8.20 -28.42
N TYR A 156 18.66 -8.45 -29.49
CA TYR A 156 18.86 -9.78 -30.02
C TYR A 156 20.33 -10.09 -30.20
N SER A 157 20.65 -11.37 -30.27
CA SER A 157 21.98 -11.90 -30.53
C SER A 157 21.87 -12.98 -31.59
N THR A 158 22.87 -13.07 -32.47
CA THR A 158 23.03 -14.15 -33.46
C THR A 158 24.23 -15.05 -33.12
N ASP A 159 24.89 -14.82 -31.98
CA ASP A 159 26.14 -15.45 -31.56
C ASP A 159 26.04 -16.02 -30.13
N ASN A 160 24.88 -16.58 -29.78
CA ASN A 160 24.60 -17.20 -28.47
C ASN A 160 24.83 -16.26 -27.27
N GLY A 161 24.52 -14.97 -27.45
CA GLY A 161 24.64 -13.95 -26.41
C GLY A 161 26.06 -13.42 -26.18
N SER A 162 27.01 -13.72 -27.08
CA SER A 162 28.37 -13.18 -27.01
C SER A 162 28.39 -11.68 -27.31
N SER A 163 27.55 -11.24 -28.24
CA SER A 163 27.25 -9.83 -28.52
C SER A 163 25.74 -9.62 -28.65
N TRP A 164 25.30 -8.40 -28.36
CA TRP A 164 23.90 -8.01 -28.39
C TRP A 164 23.72 -6.79 -29.27
N ILE A 165 22.73 -6.85 -30.14
CA ILE A 165 22.31 -5.77 -31.02
C ILE A 165 21.01 -5.20 -30.46
N THR A 166 20.97 -3.90 -30.25
CA THR A 166 19.77 -3.20 -29.82
C THR A 166 18.84 -2.97 -31.00
N GLU A 167 17.65 -3.56 -30.94
CA GLU A 167 16.59 -3.37 -31.93
C GLU A 167 15.77 -2.12 -31.58
N ALA A 168 15.40 -1.97 -30.31
CA ALA A 168 14.62 -0.84 -29.82
C ALA A 168 15.04 -0.47 -28.39
N GLU A 169 15.15 0.83 -28.10
CA GLU A 169 15.62 1.31 -26.79
C GLU A 169 14.50 1.55 -25.77
N ALA A 170 13.31 1.99 -26.19
CA ALA A 170 12.21 2.33 -25.27
C ALA A 170 10.84 2.06 -25.90
N VAL A 171 10.46 0.78 -25.96
CA VAL A 171 9.13 0.37 -26.43
C VAL A 171 8.18 0.37 -25.24
N MET A 172 6.98 0.97 -25.38
CA MET A 172 5.97 0.89 -24.31
C MET A 172 5.69 -0.56 -23.92
N ALA A 173 5.69 -0.88 -22.63
CA ALA A 173 5.46 -2.24 -22.15
C ALA A 173 4.00 -2.70 -22.33
N GLY A 174 3.05 -1.75 -22.21
CA GLY A 174 1.59 -1.94 -22.23
C GLY A 174 1.03 -2.89 -23.31
N PRO A 175 1.48 -2.84 -24.58
CA PRO A 175 1.02 -3.75 -25.62
C PRO A 175 1.43 -5.23 -25.42
N GLY A 176 2.37 -5.52 -24.51
CA GLY A 176 2.91 -6.87 -24.29
C GLY A 176 3.58 -7.48 -25.53
N SER A 177 3.86 -6.67 -26.55
CA SER A 177 4.34 -7.12 -27.85
C SER A 177 5.01 -6.02 -28.67
N TYR A 178 5.96 -6.43 -29.51
CA TYR A 178 6.67 -5.61 -30.48
C TYR A 178 6.75 -6.35 -31.81
N SER A 179 6.30 -5.70 -32.89
CA SER A 179 6.40 -6.24 -34.25
C SER A 179 7.80 -6.01 -34.79
N TRP A 180 8.57 -7.08 -34.92
CA TRP A 180 9.96 -7.09 -35.35
C TRP A 180 10.10 -7.65 -36.77
N THR A 181 10.92 -7.01 -37.61
CA THR A 181 11.31 -7.58 -38.91
C THR A 181 12.60 -8.35 -38.73
N VAL A 182 12.56 -9.66 -39.02
CA VAL A 182 13.73 -10.54 -38.82
C VAL A 182 14.90 -10.07 -39.71
N PRO A 183 16.06 -9.73 -39.14
CA PRO A 183 17.19 -9.16 -39.87
C PRO A 183 17.85 -10.20 -40.79
N ASP A 184 18.55 -9.72 -41.81
CA ASP A 184 19.33 -10.54 -42.74
C ASP A 184 20.67 -10.99 -42.12
N ALA A 185 20.56 -11.77 -41.04
CA ALA A 185 21.68 -12.35 -40.30
C ALA A 185 21.28 -13.75 -39.78
N PRO A 186 21.14 -14.75 -40.68
CA PRO A 186 20.69 -16.08 -40.30
C PRO A 186 21.69 -16.76 -39.35
N SER A 187 21.17 -17.36 -38.27
CA SER A 187 21.96 -18.09 -37.28
C SER A 187 21.10 -19.17 -36.61
N GLU A 188 21.74 -20.24 -36.14
CA GLU A 188 21.12 -21.28 -35.31
C GLU A 188 21.23 -20.95 -33.81
N ASN A 189 21.98 -19.88 -33.46
CA ASN A 189 22.28 -19.47 -32.09
C ASN A 189 21.65 -18.12 -31.75
N CYS A 190 20.39 -17.94 -32.15
CA CYS A 190 19.65 -16.70 -31.92
C CYS A 190 19.12 -16.63 -30.49
N LEU A 191 19.27 -15.47 -29.84
CA LEU A 191 18.63 -15.16 -28.56
C LEU A 191 17.93 -13.80 -28.64
N VAL A 192 16.82 -13.66 -27.92
CA VAL A 192 16.16 -12.38 -27.66
C VAL A 192 16.15 -12.16 -26.17
N ARG A 193 16.45 -10.94 -25.74
CA ARG A 193 16.26 -10.50 -24.36
C ARG A 193 15.53 -9.17 -24.33
N ILE A 194 14.84 -8.98 -23.23
CA ILE A 194 14.15 -7.75 -22.93
C ILE A 194 14.57 -7.32 -21.52
N CYS A 195 14.81 -6.02 -21.33
CA CYS A 195 15.09 -5.41 -20.04
C CYS A 195 14.26 -4.13 -19.90
N ASP A 196 14.07 -3.68 -18.66
CA ASP A 196 13.53 -2.34 -18.38
C ASP A 196 14.45 -1.27 -19.02
N ALA A 197 13.85 -0.18 -19.49
CA ALA A 197 14.48 0.85 -20.34
C ALA A 197 14.67 2.20 -19.65
#